data_AF-A0A0G4EVY0-F1
#
_entry.id   AF-A0A0G4EVY0-F1
#
_cell.length_a   1.000
_cell.length_b   1.000
_cell.length_c   1.000
_cell.angle_alpha   90.00
_cell.angle_beta   90.00
_cell.angle_gamma   90.00
#
_symmetry.space_group_name_H-M   'P 1'
#
loop_
_entity.id
_entity.type
_entity.pdbx_description
1 polymer ?
#
loop_
_entity_poly.entity_id
_entity_poly.type
_entity_poly.pdbx_seq_one_letter_code
_entity_poly.pdbx_strand_id
1 'polypeptide(L)'
;MRPIVCPPLVTQGPSCVPPHPTPAPPFAGRPNAIRPPLVPPSSFFVPPYPTVAPPASAMRVRPPLVGAPPLRPPISPAVFAGSHHHVRVAVQVSQAAVTRHHPAAAASLSSGPVTVTPAPADDRPVFGKWRSRDVVPPPPRCLIGPASPRPLMSQQQLRSKRRSIFKWTRRRTNNTQRHATWGESSAHMVPSEVWRQGVVSSLPLADVVALRNTSSTFSCRDVYSVPVDVWRELMMPCFAVRDLAAIRTTSRSFGMSIVSAREMLHRLDALLEGHKLTGIIDIERAATGAGIGGLQFFQALLQCCYLLEQGATEWRMMRHFIRAAACYRLTPDSGLPLKVSAQLVTEELPTLPTDQPLMMAIYRLIGPLLTYPSGYTLALRDGDDEGTYRLGSYEFRVVPPTELPPGHRYAHRYKAADPVVRLGPFAEGSRLLPSFSSLLFHCLCERWHIRPAPKERTVLYKLLGHADPRYRSLLTSDIPDEDGIVADSLVDNGNLQADAAEHRYVLISGYRPDETSGGILSVGGGSVSLLTNEVPIGLADWMTDARLPVAMPPLRRVLRPFNLEWDIIDSRRLNTEYWMD
;
A
#
# COMPACT_ATOMS: atom_id res chain seq x y z
N MET A 1 1.16 18.63 -69.82
CA MET A 1 -0.25 18.21 -69.61
C MET A 1 -0.33 17.37 -68.34
N ARG A 2 -1.26 17.65 -67.43
CA ARG A 2 -1.54 16.86 -66.22
C ARG A 2 -3.00 16.40 -66.28
N PRO A 3 -3.36 15.13 -66.02
CA PRO A 3 -4.75 14.73 -65.91
C PRO A 3 -5.36 15.26 -64.61
N ILE A 4 -6.58 15.78 -64.70
CA ILE A 4 -7.36 16.28 -63.56
C ILE A 4 -8.08 15.09 -62.92
N VAL A 5 -8.00 14.96 -61.60
CA VAL A 5 -8.71 13.93 -60.83
C VAL A 5 -10.07 14.47 -60.38
N CYS A 6 -11.15 13.78 -60.73
CA CYS A 6 -12.50 14.11 -60.28
C CYS A 6 -12.75 13.61 -58.84
N PRO A 7 -13.45 14.38 -57.98
CA PRO A 7 -13.90 13.92 -56.67
C PRO A 7 -15.17 13.04 -56.77
N PRO A 8 -15.42 12.13 -55.81
CA PRO A 8 -16.58 11.24 -55.82
C PRO A 8 -17.89 11.93 -55.38
N LEU A 9 -19.02 11.35 -55.79
CA LEU A 9 -20.37 11.84 -55.49
C LEU A 9 -20.70 11.81 -53.99
N VAL A 10 -21.36 12.88 -53.52
CA VAL A 10 -22.05 12.91 -52.23
C VAL A 10 -23.49 12.41 -52.42
N THR A 11 -23.86 11.35 -51.72
CA THR A 11 -25.24 10.87 -51.64
C THR A 11 -26.07 11.76 -50.70
N GLN A 12 -27.13 12.37 -51.22
CA GLN A 12 -28.07 13.13 -50.40
C GLN A 12 -29.01 12.18 -49.63
N GLY A 13 -28.97 12.23 -48.30
CA GLY A 13 -29.99 11.63 -47.42
C GLY A 13 -31.11 12.62 -47.11
N PRO A 14 -32.33 12.16 -46.78
CA PRO A 14 -33.49 13.03 -46.59
C PRO A 14 -33.36 13.91 -45.33
N SER A 15 -33.72 15.18 -45.49
CA SER A 15 -33.73 16.19 -44.41
C SER A 15 -34.89 15.95 -43.45
N CYS A 16 -34.59 15.63 -42.19
CA CYS A 16 -35.56 15.63 -41.10
C CYS A 16 -35.54 16.99 -40.39
N VAL A 17 -36.52 17.85 -40.71
CA VAL A 17 -36.72 19.12 -40.01
C VAL A 17 -37.36 18.86 -38.64
N PRO A 18 -36.77 19.30 -37.51
CA PRO A 18 -37.40 19.17 -36.20
C PRO A 18 -38.58 20.16 -36.07
N PRO A 19 -39.70 19.76 -35.46
CA PRO A 19 -40.85 20.66 -35.27
C PRO A 19 -40.55 21.76 -34.23
N HIS A 20 -41.07 22.95 -34.48
CA HIS A 20 -41.06 24.06 -33.52
C HIS A 20 -41.78 23.69 -32.21
N PRO A 21 -41.29 24.16 -31.03
CA PRO A 21 -41.98 23.98 -29.76
C PRO A 21 -43.21 24.88 -29.67
N THR A 22 -44.39 24.27 -29.46
CA THR A 22 -45.65 24.95 -29.17
C THR A 22 -45.60 25.64 -27.80
N PRO A 23 -46.12 26.87 -27.62
CA PRO A 23 -46.14 27.54 -26.32
C PRO A 23 -47.07 26.84 -25.31
N ALA A 24 -46.64 26.82 -24.05
CA ALA A 24 -47.40 26.20 -22.96
C ALA A 24 -48.64 27.02 -22.57
N PRO A 25 -49.76 26.36 -22.17
CA PRO A 25 -50.96 27.05 -21.70
C PRO A 25 -50.78 27.68 -20.30
N PRO A 26 -51.54 28.73 -19.96
CA PRO A 26 -51.45 29.38 -18.66
C PRO A 26 -51.98 28.48 -17.53
N PHE A 27 -51.26 28.44 -16.41
CA PHE A 27 -51.66 27.69 -15.22
C PHE A 27 -52.94 28.27 -14.58
N ALA A 28 -54.01 27.50 -14.58
CA ALA A 28 -55.18 27.75 -13.75
C ALA A 28 -54.83 27.46 -12.26
N GLY A 29 -55.35 28.29 -11.35
CA GLY A 29 -55.01 28.23 -9.94
C GLY A 29 -55.47 26.97 -9.21
N ARG A 30 -54.78 26.62 -8.12
CA ARG A 30 -55.22 25.62 -7.13
C ARG A 30 -55.67 26.32 -5.83
N PRO A 31 -56.62 25.73 -5.09
CA PRO A 31 -57.25 26.37 -3.93
C PRO A 31 -56.41 26.28 -2.66
N ASN A 32 -56.78 27.13 -1.69
CA ASN A 32 -56.15 27.22 -0.36
C ASN A 32 -56.08 25.86 0.36
N ALA A 33 -54.87 25.45 0.76
CA ALA A 33 -54.66 24.36 1.69
C ALA A 33 -54.75 24.88 3.15
N ILE A 34 -55.51 24.19 3.97
CA ILE A 34 -55.74 24.51 5.39
C ILE A 34 -54.47 24.22 6.20
N ARG A 35 -54.06 25.16 7.07
CA ARG A 35 -52.94 24.94 8.01
C ARG A 35 -53.32 23.90 9.08
N PRO A 36 -52.48 22.88 9.34
CA PRO A 36 -52.57 22.08 10.57
C PRO A 36 -52.08 22.90 11.78
N PRO A 37 -52.56 22.61 13.00
CA PRO A 37 -52.15 23.32 14.20
C PRO A 37 -50.72 22.96 14.64
N LEU A 38 -50.03 23.93 15.24
CA LEU A 38 -48.73 23.76 15.88
C LEU A 38 -48.85 22.83 17.10
N VAL A 39 -48.13 21.71 17.07
CA VAL A 39 -47.87 20.88 18.26
C VAL A 39 -46.59 21.39 18.92
N PRO A 40 -46.57 21.71 20.23
CA PRO A 40 -45.37 22.13 20.92
C PRO A 40 -44.38 20.95 21.07
N PRO A 41 -43.06 21.19 21.01
CA PRO A 41 -42.08 20.12 21.14
C PRO A 41 -42.06 19.54 22.56
N SER A 42 -42.14 18.22 22.66
CA SER A 42 -42.01 17.48 23.92
C SER A 42 -40.62 17.68 24.53
N SER A 43 -40.58 18.05 25.81
CA SER A 43 -39.36 18.21 26.59
C SER A 43 -38.68 16.87 26.86
N PHE A 44 -37.56 16.59 26.19
CA PHE A 44 -36.67 15.50 26.56
C PHE A 44 -35.90 15.85 27.84
N PHE A 45 -36.14 15.08 28.90
CA PHE A 45 -35.52 15.24 30.20
C PHE A 45 -34.13 14.59 30.19
N VAL A 46 -33.07 15.40 30.17
CA VAL A 46 -31.68 14.93 30.28
C VAL A 46 -31.30 14.93 31.77
N PRO A 47 -30.90 13.78 32.37
CA PRO A 47 -30.45 13.75 33.76
C PRO A 47 -29.09 14.46 33.89
N PRO A 48 -28.84 15.19 35.00
CA PRO A 48 -27.59 15.93 35.18
C PRO A 48 -26.42 14.97 35.45
N TYR A 49 -25.29 15.21 34.77
CA TYR A 49 -24.01 14.59 35.11
C TYR A 49 -23.48 15.14 36.45
N PRO A 50 -22.78 14.32 37.26
CA PRO A 50 -22.23 14.78 38.54
C PRO A 50 -21.06 15.74 38.34
N THR A 51 -21.16 16.93 38.95
CA THR A 51 -20.10 17.95 38.97
C THR A 51 -18.88 17.45 39.74
N VAL A 52 -17.78 17.17 39.04
CA VAL A 52 -16.47 16.93 39.67
C VAL A 52 -15.82 18.28 39.99
N ALA A 53 -15.55 18.53 41.27
CA ALA A 53 -14.91 19.76 41.72
C ALA A 53 -13.42 19.83 41.29
N PRO A 54 -12.91 21.00 40.87
CA PRO A 54 -11.50 21.16 40.52
C PRO A 54 -10.60 21.14 41.78
N PRO A 55 -9.38 20.59 41.70
CA PRO A 55 -8.44 20.60 42.82
C PRO A 55 -7.90 22.01 43.08
N ALA A 56 -7.88 22.41 44.35
CA ALA A 56 -7.40 23.72 44.78
C ALA A 56 -5.86 23.80 44.77
N SER A 57 -5.30 24.58 43.85
CA SER A 57 -3.88 24.93 43.84
C SER A 57 -3.53 25.92 44.95
N ALA A 58 -3.01 25.42 46.08
CA ALA A 58 -2.50 26.25 47.17
C ALA A 58 -0.97 26.33 47.15
N MET A 59 -0.44 27.40 46.56
CA MET A 59 0.99 27.71 46.54
C MET A 59 1.48 28.11 47.94
N ARG A 60 2.39 27.33 48.55
CA ARG A 60 3.14 27.74 49.76
C ARG A 60 4.63 27.47 49.62
N VAL A 61 5.39 28.55 49.52
CA VAL A 61 6.86 28.55 49.59
C VAL A 61 7.30 28.37 51.05
N ARG A 62 8.25 27.46 51.30
CA ARG A 62 9.09 27.45 52.51
C ARG A 62 10.54 27.01 52.18
N PRO A 63 11.54 27.46 52.97
CA PRO A 63 12.96 27.43 52.61
C PRO A 63 13.64 26.07 52.90
N PRO A 64 14.88 25.85 52.42
CA PRO A 64 15.55 24.55 52.54
C PRO A 64 16.08 24.28 53.96
N LEU A 65 16.03 23.01 54.36
CA LEU A 65 16.73 22.48 55.53
C LEU A 65 17.62 21.30 55.13
N VAL A 66 18.74 21.18 55.83
CA VAL A 66 19.89 20.35 55.46
C VAL A 66 19.85 18.99 56.16
N GLY A 67 20.11 17.91 55.39
CA GLY A 67 20.83 16.71 55.84
C GLY A 67 20.10 15.67 56.72
N ALA A 68 19.79 14.50 56.14
CA ALA A 68 19.67 13.21 56.85
C ALA A 68 19.80 12.02 55.85
N PRO A 69 20.26 10.82 56.28
CA PRO A 69 20.69 9.73 55.40
C PRO A 69 19.57 8.74 54.99
N PRO A 70 19.78 7.87 53.97
CA PRO A 70 18.75 7.00 53.42
C PRO A 70 18.38 5.80 54.32
N LEU A 71 17.08 5.57 54.46
CA LEU A 71 16.52 4.37 55.09
C LEU A 71 16.39 3.21 54.08
N ARG A 72 16.50 1.97 54.59
CA ARG A 72 16.37 0.72 53.82
C ARG A 72 14.95 0.52 53.27
N PRO A 73 14.78 -0.16 52.11
CA PRO A 73 13.48 -0.69 51.71
C PRO A 73 13.05 -1.88 52.60
N PRO A 74 11.74 -2.13 52.74
CA PRO A 74 11.22 -3.19 53.60
C PRO A 74 11.33 -4.59 52.98
N ILE A 75 11.46 -5.59 53.84
CA ILE A 75 11.37 -7.01 53.51
C ILE A 75 9.89 -7.41 53.46
N SER A 76 9.51 -8.19 52.44
CA SER A 76 8.25 -8.95 52.42
C SER A 76 8.54 -10.46 52.36
N PRO A 77 7.68 -11.31 52.93
CA PRO A 77 8.05 -12.67 53.33
C PRO A 77 8.01 -13.71 52.20
N ALA A 78 8.73 -14.81 52.43
CA ALA A 78 8.90 -15.90 51.49
C ALA A 78 7.69 -16.85 51.43
N VAL A 79 7.51 -17.49 50.27
CA VAL A 79 6.88 -18.82 50.14
C VAL A 79 7.84 -19.71 49.36
N PHE A 80 8.12 -20.90 49.90
CA PHE A 80 9.00 -21.91 49.32
C PHE A 80 8.26 -22.78 48.28
N ALA A 81 8.91 -23.10 47.15
CA ALA A 81 9.12 -24.48 46.66
C ALA A 81 9.71 -24.52 45.24
N GLY A 82 10.60 -25.49 44.96
CA GLY A 82 10.71 -26.07 43.61
C GLY A 82 11.92 -25.73 42.71
N SER A 83 13.07 -26.35 42.99
CA SER A 83 13.90 -27.05 42.00
C SER A 83 14.33 -26.39 40.66
N HIS A 84 15.58 -25.90 40.60
CA HIS A 84 16.43 -25.90 39.39
C HIS A 84 17.86 -26.28 39.81
N HIS A 85 18.45 -27.38 39.33
CA HIS A 85 19.14 -27.55 38.04
C HIS A 85 20.28 -26.55 37.78
N HIS A 86 21.52 -27.06 37.81
CA HIS A 86 22.75 -26.31 37.55
C HIS A 86 22.83 -25.79 36.11
N VAL A 87 23.08 -24.48 35.97
CA VAL A 87 23.72 -23.92 34.77
C VAL A 87 24.88 -23.04 35.24
N ARG A 88 26.10 -23.36 34.78
CA ARG A 88 27.29 -22.53 34.99
C ARG A 88 27.30 -21.42 33.94
N VAL A 89 27.33 -20.17 34.36
CA VAL A 89 27.68 -19.02 33.51
C VAL A 89 29.00 -18.46 34.00
N ALA A 90 30.03 -18.47 33.14
CA ALA A 90 31.29 -17.81 33.42
C ALA A 90 31.18 -16.33 33.02
N VAL A 91 31.35 -15.43 33.99
CA VAL A 91 31.46 -13.98 33.73
C VAL A 91 32.92 -13.59 33.85
N GLN A 92 33.53 -13.22 32.72
CA GLN A 92 34.92 -12.77 32.67
C GLN A 92 34.97 -11.25 32.84
N VAL A 93 35.47 -10.79 33.98
CA VAL A 93 35.65 -9.36 34.27
C VAL A 93 37.07 -8.96 33.89
N SER A 94 37.22 -8.04 32.94
CA SER A 94 38.50 -7.40 32.63
C SER A 94 38.52 -5.98 33.17
N GLN A 95 39.40 -5.73 34.14
CA GLN A 95 39.74 -4.39 34.61
C GLN A 95 40.74 -3.73 33.65
N ALA A 96 40.56 -2.44 33.37
CA ALA A 96 41.63 -1.54 32.95
C ALA A 96 41.34 -0.15 33.54
N ALA A 97 42.32 0.42 34.23
CA ALA A 97 42.31 1.78 34.76
C ALA A 97 43.54 2.53 34.24
N VAL A 98 43.75 3.79 34.70
CA VAL A 98 44.95 4.63 34.43
C VAL A 98 44.95 5.26 33.01
N THR A 99 45.06 6.58 32.78
CA THR A 99 45.09 7.78 33.66
C THR A 99 44.58 9.02 32.89
N ARG A 100 44.19 10.09 33.59
CA ARG A 100 43.96 11.42 32.99
C ARG A 100 45.25 12.25 33.01
N HIS A 101 45.53 12.98 31.93
CA HIS A 101 46.34 14.21 31.98
C HIS A 101 45.78 15.27 31.03
N HIS A 102 45.54 16.47 31.58
CA HIS A 102 45.49 17.72 30.80
C HIS A 102 46.93 18.15 30.48
N PRO A 103 47.14 18.95 29.42
CA PRO A 103 47.26 20.40 29.64
C PRO A 103 46.54 21.26 28.58
N ALA A 104 46.46 22.56 28.86
CA ALA A 104 46.08 23.60 27.91
C ALA A 104 47.31 24.42 27.52
N ALA A 105 47.37 24.89 26.27
CA ALA A 105 48.17 26.05 25.85
C ALA A 105 47.65 26.55 24.49
N ALA A 106 47.60 27.87 24.32
CA ALA A 106 47.24 28.50 23.05
C ALA A 106 48.48 28.74 22.18
N ALA A 107 48.34 28.60 20.86
CA ALA A 107 49.29 29.15 19.89
C ALA A 107 48.58 29.47 18.57
N SER A 108 48.57 30.76 18.21
CA SER A 108 48.12 31.29 16.93
C SER A 108 49.20 31.12 15.87
N LEU A 109 48.89 30.50 14.71
CA LEU A 109 49.78 30.53 13.54
C LEU A 109 49.04 30.59 12.19
N SER A 110 49.30 31.68 11.48
CA SER A 110 49.64 31.79 10.05
C SER A 110 48.98 30.86 9.01
N SER A 111 48.26 31.47 8.07
CA SER A 111 47.87 30.87 6.79
C SER A 111 49.06 30.79 5.81
N GLY A 112 49.40 29.58 5.35
CA GLY A 112 50.33 29.33 4.25
C GLY A 112 49.69 28.44 3.17
N PRO A 113 50.10 28.54 1.89
CA PRO A 113 49.45 27.83 0.79
C PRO A 113 49.81 26.34 0.77
N VAL A 114 48.81 25.48 0.52
CA VAL A 114 48.98 24.03 0.39
C VAL A 114 49.39 23.70 -1.05
N THR A 115 50.64 23.29 -1.24
CA THR A 115 51.10 22.67 -2.49
C THR A 115 50.67 21.21 -2.51
N VAL A 116 49.82 20.82 -3.46
CA VAL A 116 49.36 19.43 -3.61
C VAL A 116 50.35 18.64 -4.48
N THR A 117 51.04 17.68 -3.87
CA THR A 117 51.86 16.68 -4.57
C THR A 117 50.94 15.54 -5.06
N PRO A 118 51.05 15.09 -6.32
CA PRO A 118 50.22 13.99 -6.83
C PRO A 118 50.64 12.64 -6.21
N ALA A 119 49.64 11.77 -5.98
CA ALA A 119 49.85 10.42 -5.46
C ALA A 119 50.47 9.48 -6.53
N PRO A 120 51.23 8.44 -6.13
CA PRO A 120 51.79 7.45 -7.05
C PRO A 120 50.70 6.59 -7.71
N ALA A 121 51.01 6.06 -8.90
CA ALA A 121 50.07 5.33 -9.73
C ALA A 121 49.63 3.98 -9.13
N ASP A 122 48.37 3.63 -9.38
CA ASP A 122 47.68 2.44 -8.87
C ASP A 122 47.92 1.22 -9.80
N ASP A 123 48.65 0.22 -9.31
CA ASP A 123 48.98 -1.01 -10.05
C ASP A 123 47.74 -1.92 -10.15
N ARG A 124 46.96 -1.74 -11.23
CA ARG A 124 45.81 -2.60 -11.56
C ARG A 124 46.10 -3.51 -12.76
N PRO A 125 45.71 -4.79 -12.70
CA PRO A 125 45.91 -5.71 -13.82
C PRO A 125 45.11 -5.27 -15.05
N VAL A 126 45.79 -5.12 -16.17
CA VAL A 126 45.20 -4.73 -17.46
C VAL A 126 44.40 -5.90 -18.03
N PHE A 127 43.06 -5.85 -17.90
CA PHE A 127 42.18 -6.72 -18.67
C PHE A 127 42.20 -6.32 -20.15
N GLY A 128 42.42 -7.30 -21.03
CA GLY A 128 42.57 -7.07 -22.47
C GLY A 128 41.35 -6.47 -23.14
N LYS A 129 41.57 -5.60 -24.12
CA LYS A 129 40.50 -5.03 -24.97
C LYS A 129 39.81 -6.14 -25.77
N TRP A 130 38.52 -6.34 -25.50
CA TRP A 130 37.61 -7.11 -26.36
C TRP A 130 37.59 -6.52 -27.77
N ARG A 131 37.65 -7.36 -28.80
CA ARG A 131 37.53 -6.94 -30.21
C ARG A 131 36.07 -7.04 -30.63
N SER A 132 35.64 -6.27 -31.64
CA SER A 132 34.24 -6.27 -32.09
C SER A 132 33.69 -7.62 -32.58
N ARG A 133 34.56 -8.59 -32.88
CA ARG A 133 34.18 -9.98 -33.23
C ARG A 133 33.92 -10.88 -32.02
N ASP A 134 34.32 -10.44 -30.83
CA ASP A 134 34.16 -11.17 -29.56
C ASP A 134 32.83 -10.79 -28.87
N VAL A 135 32.06 -9.86 -29.48
CA VAL A 135 30.73 -9.42 -29.02
C VAL A 135 29.66 -10.21 -29.78
N VAL A 136 29.05 -11.17 -29.10
CA VAL A 136 27.80 -11.81 -29.60
C VAL A 136 26.69 -10.75 -29.55
N PRO A 137 26.02 -10.41 -30.67
CA PRO A 137 24.92 -9.47 -30.63
C PRO A 137 23.76 -10.05 -29.80
N PRO A 138 23.11 -9.24 -28.93
CA PRO A 138 21.97 -9.73 -28.16
C PRO A 138 20.84 -10.17 -29.11
N PRO A 139 20.07 -11.21 -28.77
CA PRO A 139 18.91 -11.62 -29.56
C PRO A 139 17.91 -10.44 -29.66
N PRO A 140 17.20 -10.32 -30.79
CA PRO A 140 16.37 -9.14 -31.07
C PRO A 140 15.28 -8.96 -30.01
N ARG A 141 15.41 -7.87 -29.23
CA ARG A 141 14.34 -7.39 -28.35
C ARG A 141 13.24 -6.78 -29.21
N CYS A 142 12.20 -7.57 -29.52
CA CYS A 142 10.78 -7.18 -29.59
C CYS A 142 9.96 -8.23 -30.36
N LEU A 143 9.00 -8.85 -29.69
CA LEU A 143 7.81 -9.43 -30.34
C LEU A 143 6.50 -9.22 -29.56
N ILE A 144 6.50 -8.35 -28.54
CA ILE A 144 5.29 -7.86 -27.86
C ILE A 144 5.49 -6.36 -27.56
N GLY A 145 4.97 -5.51 -28.45
CA GLY A 145 4.74 -4.09 -28.18
C GLY A 145 3.28 -3.84 -27.78
N PRO A 146 2.93 -2.67 -27.21
CA PRO A 146 1.63 -2.43 -26.56
C PRO A 146 0.43 -2.24 -27.51
N ALA A 147 0.51 -2.73 -28.75
CA ALA A 147 -0.56 -2.65 -29.74
C ALA A 147 -0.67 -3.97 -30.54
N SER A 148 -1.50 -4.90 -30.06
CA SER A 148 -1.99 -6.03 -30.85
C SER A 148 -3.35 -6.52 -30.35
N PRO A 149 -4.18 -7.13 -31.20
CA PRO A 149 -5.63 -7.21 -30.97
C PRO A 149 -6.07 -8.35 -30.05
N ARG A 150 -7.38 -8.32 -29.72
CA ARG A 150 -8.10 -9.28 -28.85
C ARG A 150 -7.71 -10.75 -29.10
N PRO A 151 -7.63 -11.58 -28.06
CA PRO A 151 -7.28 -13.00 -28.22
C PRO A 151 -8.32 -13.75 -29.07
N LEU A 152 -7.85 -14.44 -30.10
CA LEU A 152 -8.65 -15.26 -31.03
C LEU A 152 -9.22 -16.55 -30.43
N MET A 153 -9.08 -16.76 -29.11
CA MET A 153 -9.62 -17.93 -28.39
C MET A 153 -10.13 -17.55 -27.02
N SER A 154 -11.28 -18.12 -26.63
CA SER A 154 -11.86 -17.89 -25.31
C SER A 154 -11.14 -18.68 -24.21
N GLN A 155 -11.24 -18.19 -22.97
CA GLN A 155 -10.68 -18.85 -21.78
C GLN A 155 -11.19 -20.30 -21.59
N GLN A 156 -12.34 -20.62 -22.19
CA GLN A 156 -12.96 -21.94 -22.21
C GLN A 156 -12.20 -22.94 -23.11
N GLN A 157 -11.66 -22.49 -24.25
CA GLN A 157 -10.87 -23.33 -25.16
C GLN A 157 -9.49 -23.69 -24.57
N LEU A 158 -8.92 -22.80 -23.74
CA LEU A 158 -7.70 -23.09 -22.98
C LEU A 158 -7.90 -24.21 -21.94
N ARG A 159 -9.10 -24.38 -21.39
CA ARG A 159 -9.42 -25.48 -20.46
C ARG A 159 -9.52 -26.84 -21.16
N SER A 160 -9.96 -26.89 -22.42
CA SER A 160 -10.16 -28.16 -23.15
C SER A 160 -8.88 -28.77 -23.73
N LYS A 161 -7.80 -28.00 -23.91
CA LYS A 161 -6.54 -28.47 -24.54
C LYS A 161 -5.36 -28.67 -23.57
N ARG A 162 -5.60 -29.24 -22.39
CA ARG A 162 -4.52 -29.72 -21.49
C ARG A 162 -3.78 -30.94 -22.08
N ARG A 163 -2.91 -30.73 -23.07
CA ARG A 163 -1.83 -31.68 -23.43
C ARG A 163 -0.60 -31.40 -22.56
N SER A 164 -0.14 -32.41 -21.83
CA SER A 164 1.05 -32.32 -20.98
C SER A 164 2.33 -32.21 -21.84
N ILE A 165 3.04 -31.08 -21.78
CA ILE A 165 4.31 -30.89 -22.50
C ILE A 165 5.51 -31.53 -21.77
N PHE A 166 5.40 -31.79 -20.46
CA PHE A 166 6.45 -32.46 -19.68
C PHE A 166 5.93 -33.74 -19.02
N LYS A 167 6.43 -34.89 -19.46
CA LYS A 167 6.11 -36.22 -18.92
C LYS A 167 7.35 -36.81 -18.23
N TRP A 168 7.61 -36.40 -17.00
CA TRP A 168 8.70 -36.96 -16.20
C TRP A 168 8.39 -38.41 -15.79
N THR A 169 9.19 -39.35 -16.27
CA THR A 169 9.07 -40.78 -15.92
C THR A 169 9.61 -41.06 -14.53
N ARG A 170 8.71 -41.20 -13.55
CA ARG A 170 9.04 -41.59 -12.18
C ARG A 170 9.65 -43.00 -12.15
N ARG A 171 10.98 -43.10 -11.96
CA ARG A 171 11.69 -44.38 -11.85
C ARG A 171 11.30 -45.09 -10.54
N ARG A 172 10.57 -46.20 -10.65
CA ARG A 172 10.19 -47.06 -9.51
C ARG A 172 11.31 -48.07 -9.27
N THR A 173 12.08 -47.90 -8.20
CA THR A 173 13.04 -48.92 -7.73
C THR A 173 12.28 -49.96 -6.91
N ASN A 174 11.87 -51.05 -7.54
CA ASN A 174 11.33 -52.20 -6.83
C ASN A 174 12.50 -53.01 -6.25
N ASN A 175 12.60 -53.07 -4.93
CA ASN A 175 13.38 -54.13 -4.27
C ASN A 175 12.79 -54.45 -2.89
N THR A 176 11.81 -55.35 -2.85
CA THR A 176 11.52 -56.17 -1.66
C THR A 176 10.69 -57.38 -2.06
N GLN A 177 11.29 -58.55 -1.92
CA GLN A 177 10.67 -59.85 -2.13
C GLN A 177 10.28 -60.40 -0.75
N ARG A 178 8.98 -60.52 -0.45
CA ARG A 178 8.49 -61.27 0.72
C ARG A 178 7.21 -62.04 0.40
N HIS A 179 7.03 -63.14 1.14
CA HIS A 179 6.11 -64.23 0.85
C HIS A 179 4.63 -63.88 1.06
N ALA A 180 3.78 -64.70 0.45
CA ALA A 180 2.33 -64.65 0.54
C ALA A 180 1.80 -65.20 1.88
N THR A 181 0.60 -64.75 2.24
CA THR A 181 -0.43 -65.57 2.89
C THR A 181 -1.79 -65.25 2.27
N TRP A 182 -2.60 -66.27 2.07
CA TRP A 182 -3.99 -66.17 1.63
C TRP A 182 -4.92 -65.90 2.82
N GLY A 183 -6.10 -65.33 2.55
CA GLY A 183 -7.19 -65.19 3.51
C GLY A 183 -8.47 -64.75 2.82
N GLU A 184 -9.39 -65.69 2.59
CA GLU A 184 -10.72 -65.43 2.00
C GLU A 184 -11.73 -65.02 3.08
N SER A 185 -12.63 -64.08 2.77
CA SER A 185 -14.06 -64.19 3.12
C SER A 185 -14.92 -63.07 2.52
N SER A 186 -15.98 -63.52 1.83
CA SER A 186 -17.37 -63.00 1.80
C SER A 186 -17.62 -61.53 2.17
N ALA A 187 -18.06 -60.65 1.24
CA ALA A 187 -19.33 -60.63 0.48
C ALA A 187 -20.49 -59.91 1.21
N HIS A 188 -21.08 -58.91 0.54
CA HIS A 188 -22.53 -58.72 0.46
C HIS A 188 -22.94 -57.85 -0.77
N MET A 189 -24.12 -58.16 -1.30
CA MET A 189 -24.78 -57.62 -2.51
C MET A 189 -25.26 -56.15 -2.32
N VAL A 190 -25.21 -55.25 -3.33
CA VAL A 190 -26.09 -55.10 -4.55
C VAL A 190 -27.53 -54.73 -4.13
N PRO A 191 -28.18 -53.66 -4.68
CA PRO A 191 -28.53 -53.56 -6.11
C PRO A 191 -28.46 -52.13 -6.75
N SER A 192 -27.99 -51.99 -8.01
CA SER A 192 -28.75 -51.93 -9.30
C SER A 192 -29.31 -50.53 -9.65
N GLU A 193 -29.46 -50.06 -10.90
CA GLU A 193 -28.97 -50.39 -12.26
C GLU A 193 -29.56 -49.30 -13.23
N VAL A 194 -29.56 -49.54 -14.55
CA VAL A 194 -30.33 -48.83 -15.63
C VAL A 194 -29.56 -47.67 -16.31
N TRP A 195 -28.77 -47.89 -17.39
CA TRP A 195 -29.09 -48.20 -18.82
C TRP A 195 -29.03 -46.91 -19.70
N ARG A 196 -28.62 -46.85 -20.99
CA ARG A 196 -28.15 -47.85 -21.98
C ARG A 196 -27.44 -47.19 -23.22
N GLN A 197 -26.29 -47.76 -23.64
CA GLN A 197 -25.67 -47.95 -25.00
C GLN A 197 -25.62 -46.90 -26.14
N GLY A 198 -24.52 -47.01 -26.93
CA GLY A 198 -24.37 -46.52 -28.31
C GLY A 198 -23.10 -47.04 -29.06
N VAL A 199 -23.17 -48.28 -29.58
CA VAL A 199 -22.63 -48.85 -30.87
C VAL A 199 -21.57 -48.01 -31.65
N VAL A 200 -20.28 -48.39 -31.78
CA VAL A 200 -19.57 -49.42 -32.62
C VAL A 200 -19.24 -49.05 -34.09
N SER A 201 -17.94 -49.01 -34.41
CA SER A 201 -17.28 -49.34 -35.71
C SER A 201 -15.74 -49.39 -35.50
N SER A 202 -15.02 -50.53 -35.64
CA SER A 202 -14.48 -51.18 -36.85
C SER A 202 -13.56 -50.27 -37.70
N LEU A 203 -12.32 -50.57 -38.11
CA LEU A 203 -11.37 -51.73 -38.07
C LEU A 203 -9.94 -51.17 -38.49
N PRO A 204 -8.81 -51.92 -38.58
CA PRO A 204 -8.33 -53.14 -37.91
C PRO A 204 -6.91 -52.97 -37.26
N LEU A 205 -6.38 -54.04 -36.62
CA LEU A 205 -4.98 -54.11 -36.16
C LEU A 205 -4.24 -55.22 -36.95
N ALA A 206 -3.21 -54.86 -37.72
CA ALA A 206 -2.22 -55.76 -38.30
C ALA A 206 -0.88 -55.02 -38.42
N ASP A 207 0.22 -55.78 -38.43
CA ASP A 207 1.61 -55.32 -38.59
C ASP A 207 2.15 -54.32 -37.54
N VAL A 208 2.70 -54.85 -36.44
CA VAL A 208 4.14 -54.71 -36.06
C VAL A 208 4.50 -55.84 -35.07
N VAL A 209 4.94 -57.00 -35.57
CA VAL A 209 5.68 -58.00 -34.79
C VAL A 209 6.92 -58.45 -35.59
N ALA A 210 7.87 -57.55 -35.77
CA ALA A 210 9.22 -57.87 -36.22
C ALA A 210 10.19 -56.74 -35.86
N LEU A 211 11.04 -57.00 -34.85
CA LEU A 211 12.32 -56.34 -34.47
C LEU A 211 12.45 -56.16 -32.95
N ARG A 212 12.46 -57.30 -32.25
CA ARG A 212 13.27 -57.44 -31.03
C ARG A 212 14.72 -57.70 -31.44
N ASN A 213 15.67 -57.25 -30.62
CA ASN A 213 17.11 -57.55 -30.66
C ASN A 213 18.00 -56.72 -31.61
N THR A 214 18.05 -55.40 -31.37
CA THR A 214 19.34 -54.68 -31.37
C THR A 214 19.47 -53.88 -30.08
N SER A 215 20.12 -54.48 -29.07
CA SER A 215 20.39 -53.82 -27.78
C SER A 215 21.55 -52.83 -27.89
N SER A 216 21.33 -51.71 -28.58
CA SER A 216 22.18 -50.52 -28.41
C SER A 216 21.65 -49.69 -27.24
N THR A 217 22.30 -49.80 -26.08
CA THR A 217 22.04 -48.91 -24.94
C THR A 217 22.53 -47.50 -25.26
N PHE A 218 21.73 -46.74 -26.01
CA PHE A 218 21.87 -45.29 -26.08
C PHE A 218 21.53 -44.71 -24.71
N SER A 219 22.58 -44.64 -23.89
CA SER A 219 22.61 -43.90 -22.65
C SER A 219 22.45 -42.41 -22.96
N CYS A 220 21.21 -41.94 -23.02
CA CYS A 220 20.85 -40.52 -23.08
C CYS A 220 21.15 -39.85 -21.72
N ARG A 221 22.42 -39.88 -21.31
CA ARG A 221 22.93 -39.33 -20.05
C ARG A 221 23.35 -37.88 -20.15
N ASP A 222 23.76 -37.44 -21.34
CA ASP A 222 24.15 -36.06 -21.59
C ASP A 222 22.96 -35.23 -22.11
N VAL A 223 21.88 -35.24 -21.32
CA VAL A 223 20.89 -34.16 -21.41
C VAL A 223 21.57 -32.93 -20.86
N TYR A 224 21.99 -32.01 -21.76
CA TYR A 224 22.68 -30.77 -21.41
C TYR A 224 21.95 -30.00 -20.30
N SER A 225 22.37 -30.21 -19.05
CA SER A 225 21.82 -29.51 -17.90
C SER A 225 22.38 -28.10 -17.90
N VAL A 226 21.56 -27.13 -18.32
CA VAL A 226 21.87 -25.70 -18.17
C VAL A 226 22.30 -25.44 -16.73
N PRO A 227 23.51 -24.87 -16.48
CA PRO A 227 24.01 -24.64 -15.14
C PRO A 227 23.03 -23.83 -14.27
N VAL A 228 22.99 -24.12 -12.97
CA VAL A 228 22.05 -23.46 -12.04
C VAL A 228 22.21 -21.94 -12.06
N ASP A 229 23.43 -21.43 -12.21
CA ASP A 229 23.70 -19.99 -12.23
C ASP A 229 23.19 -19.33 -13.52
N VAL A 230 23.24 -20.02 -14.67
CA VAL A 230 22.60 -19.56 -15.92
C VAL A 230 21.08 -19.48 -15.78
N TRP A 231 20.46 -20.44 -15.07
CA TRP A 231 19.04 -20.34 -14.70
C TRP A 231 18.74 -19.15 -13.79
N ARG A 232 19.61 -18.87 -12.82
CA ARG A 232 19.43 -17.75 -11.88
C ARG A 232 19.60 -16.39 -12.53
N GLU A 233 20.60 -16.22 -13.38
CA GLU A 233 20.91 -14.91 -13.98
C GLU A 233 19.98 -14.58 -15.16
N LEU A 234 19.69 -15.55 -16.03
CA LEU A 234 18.96 -15.30 -17.27
C LEU A 234 17.46 -15.61 -17.18
N MET A 235 17.07 -16.64 -16.42
CA MET A 235 15.69 -17.15 -16.45
C MET A 235 14.85 -16.65 -15.27
N MET A 236 15.38 -16.58 -14.04
CA MET A 236 14.65 -16.08 -12.87
C MET A 236 14.01 -14.70 -13.10
N PRO A 237 14.68 -13.68 -13.68
CA PRO A 237 14.07 -12.37 -13.89
C PRO A 237 12.87 -12.38 -14.85
N CYS A 238 12.77 -13.39 -15.71
CA CYS A 238 11.70 -13.52 -16.71
C CYS A 238 10.43 -14.23 -16.20
N PHE A 239 10.49 -14.90 -15.04
CA PHE A 239 9.33 -15.55 -14.42
C PHE A 239 8.65 -14.62 -13.41
N ALA A 240 7.32 -14.69 -13.29
CA ALA A 240 6.61 -14.08 -12.16
C ALA A 240 6.86 -14.87 -10.87
N VAL A 241 6.73 -14.24 -9.70
CA VAL A 241 6.90 -14.93 -8.39
C VAL A 241 5.99 -16.16 -8.24
N ARG A 242 4.80 -16.13 -8.83
CA ARG A 242 3.88 -17.27 -8.89
C ARG A 242 4.47 -18.48 -9.62
N ASP A 243 5.18 -18.25 -10.72
CA ASP A 243 5.82 -19.30 -11.50
C ASP A 243 7.07 -19.84 -10.79
N LEU A 244 7.82 -18.96 -10.12
CA LEU A 244 8.94 -19.36 -9.26
C LEU A 244 8.48 -20.26 -8.11
N ALA A 245 7.32 -20.00 -7.50
CA ALA A 245 6.70 -20.88 -6.51
C ALA A 245 6.36 -22.27 -7.09
N ALA A 246 5.85 -22.33 -8.32
CA ALA A 246 5.57 -23.58 -9.02
C ALA A 246 6.87 -24.34 -9.38
N ILE A 247 7.91 -23.64 -9.84
CA ILE A 247 9.23 -24.23 -10.12
C ILE A 247 9.84 -24.82 -8.84
N ARG A 248 9.79 -24.09 -7.72
CA ARG A 248 10.31 -24.57 -6.43
C ARG A 248 9.57 -25.80 -5.90
N THR A 249 8.25 -25.87 -6.08
CA THR A 249 7.42 -26.99 -5.59
C THR A 249 7.48 -28.24 -6.48
N THR A 250 7.71 -28.09 -7.78
CA THR A 250 7.76 -29.23 -8.73
C THR A 250 9.02 -30.09 -8.61
N SER A 251 10.15 -29.56 -8.15
CA SER A 251 11.39 -30.34 -7.95
C SER A 251 12.08 -29.98 -6.65
N ARG A 252 12.14 -30.91 -5.69
CA ARG A 252 12.75 -30.66 -4.37
C ARG A 252 14.24 -30.29 -4.47
N SER A 253 15.05 -31.02 -5.23
CA SER A 253 16.49 -30.71 -5.33
C SER A 253 16.74 -29.48 -6.20
N PHE A 254 16.26 -29.50 -7.45
CA PHE A 254 16.57 -28.49 -8.46
C PHE A 254 15.79 -27.18 -8.27
N GLY A 255 14.51 -27.27 -7.89
CA GLY A 255 13.68 -26.10 -7.62
C GLY A 255 14.13 -25.35 -6.36
N MET A 256 14.58 -26.06 -5.32
CA MET A 256 15.16 -25.40 -4.14
C MET A 256 16.55 -24.78 -4.40
N SER A 257 17.34 -25.32 -5.33
CA SER A 257 18.65 -24.75 -5.67
C SER A 257 18.55 -23.52 -6.57
N ILE A 258 17.58 -23.48 -7.50
CA ILE A 258 17.34 -22.29 -8.34
C ILE A 258 16.66 -21.18 -7.54
N VAL A 259 15.54 -21.48 -6.88
CA VAL A 259 14.70 -20.50 -6.19
C VAL A 259 14.98 -20.56 -4.69
N SER A 260 16.17 -20.15 -4.24
CA SER A 260 16.52 -20.13 -2.81
C SER A 260 16.14 -18.78 -2.16
N ALA A 261 16.25 -18.70 -0.83
CA ALA A 261 15.97 -17.46 -0.10
C ALA A 261 16.90 -16.30 -0.53
N ARG A 262 18.13 -16.60 -0.97
CA ARG A 262 19.08 -15.60 -1.46
C ARG A 262 18.60 -14.91 -2.73
N GLU A 263 18.16 -15.67 -3.73
CA GLU A 263 17.68 -15.10 -4.99
C GLU A 263 16.33 -14.38 -4.80
N MET A 264 15.49 -14.86 -3.86
CA MET A 264 14.29 -14.12 -3.46
C MET A 264 14.61 -12.79 -2.76
N LEU A 265 15.63 -12.73 -1.91
CA LEU A 265 16.11 -11.46 -1.31
C LEU A 265 16.65 -10.50 -2.38
N HIS A 266 17.48 -10.97 -3.33
CA HIS A 266 17.95 -10.12 -4.43
C HIS A 266 16.80 -9.57 -5.28
N ARG A 267 15.76 -10.38 -5.54
CA ARG A 267 14.56 -9.95 -6.25
C ARG A 267 13.75 -8.93 -5.42
N LEU A 268 13.63 -9.16 -4.12
CA LEU A 268 12.97 -8.25 -3.18
C LEU A 268 13.64 -6.88 -3.17
N ASP A 269 14.97 -6.84 -3.12
CA ASP A 269 15.75 -5.60 -3.13
C ASP A 269 15.53 -4.81 -4.43
N ALA A 270 15.58 -5.49 -5.58
CA ALA A 270 15.30 -4.87 -6.88
C ALA A 270 13.85 -4.34 -7.00
N LEU A 271 12.87 -5.02 -6.39
CA LEU A 271 11.48 -4.55 -6.33
C LEU A 271 11.34 -3.34 -5.41
N LEU A 272 11.91 -3.37 -4.20
CA LEU A 272 11.91 -2.24 -3.27
C LEU A 272 12.57 -1.00 -3.89
N GLU A 273 13.70 -1.17 -4.59
CA GLU A 273 14.35 -0.09 -5.36
C GLU A 273 13.45 0.42 -6.50
N GLY A 274 12.88 -0.49 -7.30
CA GLY A 274 12.00 -0.15 -8.43
C GLY A 274 10.76 0.66 -8.03
N HIS A 275 10.15 0.33 -6.89
CA HIS A 275 9.02 1.11 -6.31
C HIS A 275 9.48 2.34 -5.50
N LYS A 276 10.79 2.57 -5.34
CA LYS A 276 11.40 3.60 -4.48
C LYS A 276 10.97 3.51 -3.02
N LEU A 277 10.87 2.29 -2.51
CA LEU A 277 10.53 1.94 -1.12
C LEU A 277 11.76 1.74 -0.23
N THR A 278 12.96 1.66 -0.81
CA THR A 278 14.23 1.64 -0.08
C THR A 278 14.33 2.81 0.90
N GLY A 279 14.61 2.51 2.18
CA GLY A 279 14.63 3.50 3.27
C GLY A 279 13.25 3.90 3.82
N ILE A 280 12.16 3.34 3.28
CA ILE A 280 10.77 3.56 3.73
C ILE A 280 10.19 2.27 4.30
N ILE A 281 10.49 1.14 3.66
CA ILE A 281 10.18 -0.21 4.13
C ILE A 281 11.48 -1.01 4.12
N ASP A 282 11.70 -1.81 5.17
CA ASP A 282 12.73 -2.84 5.24
C ASP A 282 12.07 -4.15 5.69
N ILE A 283 12.54 -5.28 5.15
CA ILE A 283 12.00 -6.60 5.47
C ILE A 283 13.07 -7.36 6.22
N GLU A 284 12.73 -7.82 7.42
CA GLU A 284 13.70 -8.39 8.36
C GLU A 284 14.34 -9.65 7.79
N ARG A 285 15.65 -9.57 7.50
CA ARG A 285 16.42 -10.63 6.82
C ARG A 285 16.93 -11.71 7.76
N ALA A 286 16.84 -11.49 9.06
CA ALA A 286 17.30 -12.43 10.08
C ALA A 286 16.28 -13.56 10.22
N ALA A 287 16.64 -14.76 9.79
CA ALA A 287 15.90 -15.96 10.19
C ALA A 287 16.10 -16.14 11.71
N THR A 288 15.09 -15.76 12.50
CA THR A 288 15.12 -15.74 13.96
C THR A 288 15.22 -17.16 14.53
N GLY A 289 16.46 -17.58 14.83
CA GLY A 289 16.74 -18.82 15.54
C GLY A 289 16.83 -20.06 14.65
N ALA A 290 17.77 -20.95 14.99
CA ALA A 290 18.05 -22.15 14.21
C ALA A 290 16.92 -23.20 14.30
N GLY A 291 16.51 -23.74 13.15
CA GLY A 291 15.77 -25.02 13.08
C GLY A 291 14.55 -25.01 12.16
N ILE A 292 13.59 -24.12 12.42
CA ILE A 292 12.24 -24.22 11.83
C ILE A 292 11.85 -22.99 10.98
N GLY A 293 12.34 -21.80 11.34
CA GLY A 293 11.96 -20.53 10.69
C GLY A 293 12.33 -20.41 9.20
N GLY A 294 13.22 -21.24 8.67
CA GLY A 294 13.70 -21.12 7.28
C GLY A 294 12.63 -21.30 6.20
N LEU A 295 11.60 -22.12 6.46
CA LEU A 295 10.48 -22.29 5.52
C LEU A 295 9.48 -21.12 5.60
N GLN A 296 9.15 -20.68 6.81
CA GLN A 296 8.28 -19.51 7.05
C GLN A 296 8.91 -18.23 6.48
N PHE A 297 10.20 -18.02 6.72
CA PHE A 297 10.96 -16.90 6.14
C PHE A 297 10.92 -16.92 4.61
N PHE A 298 11.15 -18.09 3.98
CA PHE A 298 11.04 -18.20 2.52
C PHE A 298 9.61 -17.90 2.02
N GLN A 299 8.59 -18.37 2.72
CA GLN A 299 7.19 -18.08 2.38
C GLN A 299 6.87 -16.58 2.49
N ALA A 300 7.34 -15.92 3.56
CA ALA A 300 7.21 -14.47 3.74
C ALA A 300 7.91 -13.68 2.62
N LEU A 301 9.15 -14.05 2.23
CA LEU A 301 9.83 -13.45 1.08
C LEU A 301 9.03 -13.60 -0.22
N LEU A 302 8.43 -14.78 -0.44
CA LEU A 302 7.60 -15.05 -1.61
C LEU A 302 6.32 -14.19 -1.61
N GLN A 303 5.65 -14.06 -0.45
CA GLN A 303 4.46 -13.20 -0.28
C GLN A 303 4.80 -11.72 -0.51
N CYS A 304 5.90 -11.21 0.06
CA CYS A 304 6.36 -9.84 -0.15
C CYS A 304 6.71 -9.56 -1.62
N CYS A 305 7.48 -10.44 -2.27
CA CYS A 305 7.82 -10.26 -3.70
C CYS A 305 6.57 -10.32 -4.59
N TYR A 306 5.63 -11.22 -4.30
CA TYR A 306 4.36 -11.28 -5.03
C TYR A 306 3.57 -9.98 -4.89
N LEU A 307 3.42 -9.47 -3.66
CA LEU A 307 2.65 -8.26 -3.37
C LEU A 307 3.29 -7.01 -4.00
N LEU A 308 4.62 -6.93 -4.02
CA LEU A 308 5.37 -5.91 -4.76
C LEU A 308 5.09 -5.99 -6.27
N GLU A 309 5.22 -7.17 -6.87
CA GLU A 309 4.97 -7.38 -8.30
C GLU A 309 3.57 -7.03 -8.79
N GLN A 310 2.54 -7.20 -7.96
CA GLN A 310 1.17 -6.90 -8.39
C GLN A 310 0.88 -5.39 -8.47
N GLY A 311 1.62 -4.52 -7.76
CA GLY A 311 1.13 -3.19 -7.36
C GLY A 311 1.93 -1.97 -7.78
N ALA A 312 2.15 -1.74 -9.08
CA ALA A 312 2.95 -0.60 -9.55
C ALA A 312 2.40 0.77 -9.09
N THR A 313 1.10 1.02 -9.26
CA THR A 313 0.45 2.28 -8.84
C THR A 313 0.14 2.30 -7.36
N GLU A 314 -0.11 1.13 -6.78
CA GLU A 314 -0.57 0.95 -5.41
C GLU A 314 0.59 1.22 -4.43
N TRP A 315 1.77 0.64 -4.69
CA TRP A 315 2.98 0.94 -3.94
C TRP A 315 3.44 2.38 -4.10
N ARG A 316 3.18 3.01 -5.27
CA ARG A 316 3.44 4.44 -5.47
C ARG A 316 2.63 5.29 -4.49
N MET A 317 1.33 5.04 -4.35
CA MET A 317 0.47 5.77 -3.40
C MET A 317 0.83 5.43 -1.94
N MET A 318 1.05 4.14 -1.64
CA MET A 318 1.44 3.70 -0.29
C MET A 318 2.73 4.36 0.19
N ARG A 319 3.72 4.53 -0.70
CA ARG A 319 4.95 5.27 -0.42
C ARG A 319 4.70 6.72 0.01
N HIS A 320 3.79 7.41 -0.68
CA HIS A 320 3.42 8.78 -0.35
C HIS A 320 2.67 8.86 0.99
N PHE A 321 1.77 7.91 1.23
CA PHE A 321 1.05 7.77 2.49
C PHE A 321 1.98 7.50 3.68
N ILE A 322 2.94 6.55 3.58
CA ILE A 322 3.87 6.21 4.67
C ILE A 322 4.75 7.41 5.05
N ARG A 323 5.23 8.19 4.08
CA ARG A 323 6.00 9.41 4.36
C ARG A 323 5.16 10.46 5.08
N ALA A 324 3.93 10.68 4.62
CA ALA A 324 3.02 11.61 5.26
C ALA A 324 2.70 11.17 6.70
N ALA A 325 2.44 9.87 6.90
CA ALA A 325 2.27 9.26 8.22
C ALA A 325 3.52 9.45 9.12
N ALA A 326 4.74 9.42 8.57
CA ALA A 326 5.96 9.72 9.31
C ALA A 326 6.04 11.20 9.72
N CYS A 327 5.71 12.15 8.82
CA CYS A 327 5.63 13.57 9.15
C CYS A 327 4.59 13.86 10.26
N TYR A 328 3.45 13.17 10.25
CA TYR A 328 2.43 13.24 11.30
C TYR A 328 2.73 12.39 12.55
N ARG A 329 3.91 11.74 12.60
CA ARG A 329 4.38 10.90 13.72
C ARG A 329 3.42 9.75 14.07
N LEU A 330 2.90 9.09 13.03
CA LEU A 330 2.12 7.85 13.11
C LEU A 330 2.98 6.60 12.89
N THR A 331 4.25 6.78 12.50
CA THR A 331 5.26 5.72 12.51
C THR A 331 5.82 5.52 13.92
N PRO A 332 6.45 4.38 14.22
CA PRO A 332 7.11 4.16 15.52
C PRO A 332 8.22 5.20 15.75
N ASP A 333 8.62 5.40 17.01
CA ASP A 333 9.69 6.36 17.38
C ASP A 333 11.05 6.07 16.72
N SER A 334 11.26 4.86 16.20
CA SER A 334 12.42 4.51 15.37
C SER A 334 12.43 5.19 14.00
N GLY A 335 11.32 5.82 13.59
CA GLY A 335 11.14 6.43 12.28
C GLY A 335 11.04 5.41 11.14
N LEU A 336 11.48 5.84 9.95
CA LEU A 336 11.60 5.00 8.76
C LEU A 336 13.02 4.38 8.67
N PRO A 337 13.19 3.19 8.07
CA PRO A 337 12.17 2.37 7.42
C PRO A 337 11.24 1.62 8.41
N LEU A 338 10.00 1.40 7.98
CA LEU A 338 9.09 0.47 8.65
C LEU A 338 9.61 -0.96 8.49
N LYS A 339 9.81 -1.65 9.61
CA LYS A 339 10.34 -3.03 9.63
C LYS A 339 9.21 -4.05 9.56
N VAL A 340 9.18 -4.78 8.44
CA VAL A 340 8.23 -5.86 8.18
C VAL A 340 8.90 -7.19 8.55
N SER A 341 8.46 -7.82 9.65
CA SER A 341 8.96 -9.12 10.08
C SER A 341 8.33 -10.26 9.28
N ALA A 342 9.04 -11.39 9.14
CA ALA A 342 8.48 -12.58 8.48
C ALA A 342 7.27 -13.16 9.22
N GLN A 343 7.19 -12.95 10.54
CA GLN A 343 6.03 -13.29 11.36
C GLN A 343 4.81 -12.44 10.94
N LEU A 344 4.96 -11.11 10.88
CA LEU A 344 3.88 -10.20 10.47
C LEU A 344 3.36 -10.54 9.07
N VAL A 345 4.25 -10.82 8.12
CA VAL A 345 3.86 -11.25 6.76
C VAL A 345 3.03 -12.54 6.79
N THR A 346 3.39 -13.49 7.67
CA THR A 346 2.68 -14.77 7.79
C THR A 346 1.33 -14.61 8.49
N GLU A 347 1.22 -13.70 9.47
CA GLU A 347 0.01 -13.41 10.24
C GLU A 347 -1.01 -12.57 9.44
N GLU A 348 -0.55 -11.58 8.68
CA GLU A 348 -1.40 -10.64 7.94
C GLU A 348 -1.73 -11.10 6.51
N LEU A 349 -0.91 -11.96 5.90
CA LEU A 349 -1.11 -12.51 4.55
C LEU A 349 -1.20 -14.06 4.50
N PRO A 350 -1.81 -14.77 5.49
CA PRO A 350 -1.69 -16.22 5.67
C PRO A 350 -2.10 -17.01 4.43
N THR A 351 -3.16 -16.56 3.77
CA THR A 351 -3.47 -16.83 2.37
C THR A 351 -4.08 -15.56 1.80
N LEU A 352 -3.36 -14.84 0.94
CA LEU A 352 -3.91 -13.69 0.20
C LEU A 352 -5.24 -14.13 -0.46
N PRO A 353 -6.40 -13.62 0.00
CA PRO A 353 -7.67 -13.97 -0.62
C PRO A 353 -7.61 -13.48 -2.06
N THR A 354 -8.05 -14.30 -3.02
CA THR A 354 -8.09 -13.89 -4.44
C THR A 354 -8.97 -12.68 -4.69
N ASP A 355 -9.81 -12.35 -3.69
CA ASP A 355 -10.93 -11.43 -3.78
C ASP A 355 -10.68 -10.15 -2.94
N GLN A 356 -9.60 -10.09 -2.15
CA GLN A 356 -9.24 -8.86 -1.40
C GLN A 356 -8.57 -7.84 -2.34
N PRO A 357 -9.00 -6.56 -2.33
CA PRO A 357 -8.35 -5.50 -3.09
C PRO A 357 -6.87 -5.32 -2.76
N LEU A 358 -6.03 -5.16 -3.79
CA LEU A 358 -4.59 -5.10 -3.66
C LEU A 358 -4.10 -3.98 -2.71
N MET A 359 -4.66 -2.78 -2.80
CA MET A 359 -4.31 -1.67 -1.90
C MET A 359 -4.64 -1.99 -0.44
N MET A 360 -5.73 -2.72 -0.19
CA MET A 360 -6.10 -3.16 1.16
C MET A 360 -5.16 -4.26 1.68
N ALA A 361 -4.73 -5.19 0.83
CA ALA A 361 -3.73 -6.20 1.19
C ALA A 361 -2.34 -5.58 1.46
N ILE A 362 -1.93 -4.58 0.66
CA ILE A 362 -0.73 -3.77 0.90
C ILE A 362 -0.85 -3.04 2.24
N TYR A 363 -1.98 -2.38 2.51
CA TYR A 363 -2.16 -1.67 3.76
C TYR A 363 -2.27 -2.61 4.97
N ARG A 364 -2.84 -3.81 4.84
CA ARG A 364 -2.90 -4.81 5.92
C ARG A 364 -1.50 -5.20 6.41
N LEU A 365 -0.49 -5.20 5.54
CA LEU A 365 0.92 -5.38 5.91
C LEU A 365 1.54 -4.17 6.64
N ILE A 366 1.05 -2.95 6.40
CA ILE A 366 1.66 -1.69 6.86
C ILE A 366 0.95 -1.11 8.09
N GLY A 367 -0.38 -1.18 8.15
CA GLY A 367 -1.21 -0.63 9.23
C GLY A 367 -0.84 -1.10 10.64
N PRO A 368 -0.48 -2.39 10.87
CA PRO A 368 0.02 -2.85 12.17
C PRO A 368 1.32 -2.18 12.63
N LEU A 369 2.14 -1.68 11.69
CA LEU A 369 3.37 -0.94 11.96
C LEU A 369 3.14 0.55 12.21
N LEU A 370 1.90 1.04 12.08
CA LEU A 370 1.52 2.42 12.32
C LEU A 370 0.72 2.51 13.63
N THR A 371 1.08 3.49 14.46
CA THR A 371 0.48 3.71 15.78
C THR A 371 -0.07 5.12 15.88
N TYR A 372 -1.33 5.23 16.29
CA TYR A 372 -1.90 6.51 16.67
C TYR A 372 -1.32 6.97 18.03
N PRO A 373 -1.16 8.29 18.31
CA PRO A 373 -0.54 8.76 19.55
C PRO A 373 -1.21 8.31 20.87
N SER A 374 -2.45 7.77 20.82
CA SER A 374 -3.09 7.13 21.98
C SER A 374 -2.70 5.65 22.20
N GLY A 375 -1.74 5.12 21.43
CA GLY A 375 -1.21 3.76 21.56
C GLY A 375 -1.95 2.66 20.77
N TYR A 376 -3.06 2.97 20.09
CA TYR A 376 -3.74 1.98 19.23
C TYR A 376 -3.06 1.85 17.87
N THR A 377 -2.96 0.62 17.36
CA THR A 377 -2.45 0.37 16.00
C THR A 377 -3.49 0.75 14.94
N LEU A 378 -3.02 1.22 13.78
CA LEU A 378 -3.86 1.51 12.62
C LEU A 378 -4.02 0.25 11.72
N ALA A 379 -4.02 -0.94 12.32
CA ALA A 379 -4.20 -2.20 11.60
C ALA A 379 -5.58 -2.27 10.92
N LEU A 380 -5.61 -2.78 9.68
CA LEU A 380 -6.85 -3.03 8.94
C LEU A 380 -7.47 -4.36 9.37
N ARG A 381 -8.49 -4.28 10.21
CA ARG A 381 -9.24 -5.42 10.75
C ARG A 381 -10.50 -5.65 9.92
N ASP A 382 -11.02 -6.86 9.97
CA ASP A 382 -12.38 -7.12 9.51
C ASP A 382 -13.37 -6.51 10.53
N GLY A 383 -14.54 -6.07 10.05
CA GLY A 383 -15.58 -5.47 10.90
C GLY A 383 -16.50 -6.51 11.52
N ASP A 384 -17.50 -6.02 12.26
CA ASP A 384 -18.46 -6.87 12.96
C ASP A 384 -19.54 -7.42 12.01
N ASP A 385 -19.83 -6.71 10.90
CA ASP A 385 -20.75 -7.10 9.83
C ASP A 385 -20.01 -7.65 8.58
N GLU A 386 -20.65 -8.55 7.83
CA GLU A 386 -20.06 -9.17 6.62
C GLU A 386 -19.71 -8.12 5.55
N GLY A 387 -18.45 -8.13 5.07
CA GLY A 387 -17.94 -7.18 4.08
C GLY A 387 -17.62 -5.78 4.63
N THR A 388 -17.75 -5.57 5.94
CA THR A 388 -17.25 -4.37 6.63
C THR A 388 -15.81 -4.58 7.12
N TYR A 389 -15.12 -3.46 7.32
CA TYR A 389 -13.72 -3.39 7.71
C TYR A 389 -13.53 -2.26 8.71
N ARG A 390 -12.54 -2.42 9.60
CA ARG A 390 -12.21 -1.46 10.64
C ARG A 390 -10.78 -0.96 10.52
N LEU A 391 -10.62 0.34 10.69
CA LEU A 391 -9.38 1.08 10.52
C LEU A 391 -9.21 2.01 11.73
N GLY A 392 -8.59 1.50 12.80
CA GLY A 392 -8.66 2.13 14.12
C GLY A 392 -10.10 2.17 14.63
N SER A 393 -10.63 3.36 14.90
CA SER A 393 -12.03 3.58 15.31
C SER A 393 -13.02 3.71 14.14
N TYR A 394 -12.54 3.71 12.90
CA TYR A 394 -13.36 3.94 11.71
C TYR A 394 -13.84 2.62 11.13
N GLU A 395 -15.13 2.54 10.80
CA GLU A 395 -15.72 1.43 10.07
C GLU A 395 -16.03 1.85 8.64
N PHE A 396 -15.76 0.98 7.67
CA PHE A 396 -16.05 1.21 6.26
C PHE A 396 -16.38 -0.10 5.55
N ARG A 397 -16.97 0.00 4.36
CA ARG A 397 -17.13 -1.15 3.45
C ARG A 397 -16.64 -0.82 2.04
N VAL A 398 -16.27 -1.84 1.30
CA VAL A 398 -16.07 -1.72 -0.15
C VAL A 398 -17.44 -1.57 -0.82
N VAL A 399 -17.55 -0.64 -1.77
CA VAL A 399 -18.76 -0.45 -2.57
C VAL A 399 -18.52 -1.08 -3.95
N PRO A 400 -19.13 -2.24 -4.26
CA PRO A 400 -18.92 -2.90 -5.55
C PRO A 400 -19.47 -2.04 -6.72
N PRO A 401 -18.96 -2.22 -7.95
CA PRO A 401 -19.39 -1.41 -9.11
C PRO A 401 -20.89 -1.46 -9.38
N THR A 402 -21.53 -2.58 -9.02
CA THR A 402 -22.97 -2.84 -9.20
C THR A 402 -23.87 -2.03 -8.27
N GLU A 403 -23.35 -1.48 -7.17
CA GLU A 403 -24.10 -0.59 -6.27
C GLU A 403 -24.03 0.87 -6.70
N LEU A 404 -23.06 1.25 -7.54
CA LEU A 404 -22.92 2.62 -8.02
C LEU A 404 -23.96 2.92 -9.12
N PRO A 405 -24.73 4.02 -9.01
CA PRO A 405 -25.69 4.38 -10.04
C PRO A 405 -25.07 4.51 -11.44
N PRO A 406 -25.80 4.16 -12.51
CA PRO A 406 -25.35 4.43 -13.87
C PRO A 406 -25.03 5.91 -14.06
N GLY A 407 -23.82 6.21 -14.54
CA GLY A 407 -23.32 7.59 -14.69
C GLY A 407 -22.68 8.20 -13.43
N HIS A 408 -22.66 7.51 -12.28
CA HIS A 408 -22.03 8.01 -11.07
C HIS A 408 -20.52 8.30 -11.26
N ARG A 409 -20.03 9.43 -10.73
CA ARG A 409 -18.64 9.93 -10.95
C ARG A 409 -17.53 9.00 -10.48
N TYR A 410 -17.83 7.99 -9.65
CA TYR A 410 -16.84 6.97 -9.26
C TYR A 410 -16.97 5.64 -10.01
N ALA A 411 -18.06 5.40 -10.76
CA ALA A 411 -18.20 4.18 -11.57
C ALA A 411 -17.20 4.15 -12.74
N HIS A 412 -16.98 5.30 -13.40
CA HIS A 412 -16.05 5.39 -14.55
C HIS A 412 -14.56 5.38 -14.17
N ARG A 413 -14.22 5.71 -12.91
CA ARG A 413 -12.85 5.68 -12.36
C ARG A 413 -12.59 4.44 -11.49
N TYR A 414 -13.53 3.49 -11.40
CA TYR A 414 -13.43 2.34 -10.50
C TYR A 414 -12.23 1.44 -10.81
N LYS A 415 -11.44 1.11 -9.78
CA LYS A 415 -10.31 0.17 -9.86
C LYS A 415 -10.51 -0.97 -8.88
N ALA A 416 -10.56 -2.22 -9.36
CA ALA A 416 -10.69 -3.38 -8.47
C ALA A 416 -9.50 -3.53 -7.48
N ALA A 417 -8.32 -3.06 -7.86
CA ALA A 417 -7.13 -3.04 -7.00
C ALA A 417 -7.19 -2.00 -5.87
N ASP A 418 -7.97 -0.93 -6.04
CA ASP A 418 -8.08 0.21 -5.12
C ASP A 418 -9.51 0.80 -5.21
N PRO A 419 -10.51 0.10 -4.64
CA PRO A 419 -11.92 0.28 -4.97
C PRO A 419 -12.57 1.42 -4.21
N VAL A 420 -13.73 1.85 -4.71
CA VAL A 420 -14.61 2.79 -4.02
C VAL A 420 -14.98 2.24 -2.65
N VAL A 421 -14.89 3.08 -1.62
CA VAL A 421 -15.24 2.72 -0.24
C VAL A 421 -16.27 3.68 0.32
N ARG A 422 -17.18 3.15 1.14
CA ARG A 422 -18.12 3.91 1.94
C ARG A 422 -17.65 3.85 3.39
N LEU A 423 -17.26 5.01 3.91
CA LEU A 423 -16.99 5.21 5.32
C LEU A 423 -18.34 5.31 6.06
N GLY A 424 -18.41 4.67 7.22
CA GLY A 424 -19.64 4.47 7.99
C GLY A 424 -20.32 5.76 8.48
N PRO A 425 -21.51 5.65 9.09
CA PRO A 425 -22.27 6.81 9.53
C PRO A 425 -21.57 7.55 10.67
N PHE A 426 -21.14 8.79 10.42
CA PHE A 426 -20.75 9.73 11.47
C PHE A 426 -21.89 10.66 11.86
N ALA A 427 -21.66 11.48 12.89
CA ALA A 427 -22.51 12.64 13.19
C ALA A 427 -22.66 13.62 12.00
N GLU A 428 -21.69 13.60 11.06
CA GLU A 428 -21.68 14.40 9.83
C GLU A 428 -22.24 13.63 8.60
N GLY A 429 -22.81 12.44 8.81
CA GLY A 429 -23.29 11.55 7.75
C GLY A 429 -22.23 10.56 7.25
N SER A 430 -22.63 9.72 6.29
CA SER A 430 -21.73 8.77 5.61
C SER A 430 -20.97 9.45 4.48
N ARG A 431 -19.71 9.05 4.27
CA ARG A 431 -18.83 9.58 3.23
C ARG A 431 -18.50 8.50 2.19
N LEU A 432 -18.60 8.82 0.90
CA LEU A 432 -18.20 7.96 -0.21
C LEU A 432 -16.87 8.47 -0.80
N LEU A 433 -15.87 7.59 -0.89
CA LEU A 433 -14.54 7.93 -1.41
C LEU A 433 -14.22 7.11 -2.66
N PRO A 434 -13.55 7.69 -3.68
CA PRO A 434 -13.34 7.06 -4.98
C PRO A 434 -12.42 5.83 -4.94
N SER A 435 -11.61 5.71 -3.89
CA SER A 435 -10.66 4.63 -3.70
C SER A 435 -10.37 4.40 -2.20
N PHE A 436 -9.83 3.23 -1.85
CA PHE A 436 -9.35 2.96 -0.50
C PHE A 436 -8.09 3.79 -0.18
N SER A 437 -7.24 4.10 -1.16
CA SER A 437 -6.17 5.08 -0.96
C SER A 437 -6.70 6.47 -0.58
N SER A 438 -7.81 6.94 -1.18
CA SER A 438 -8.45 8.20 -0.76
C SER A 438 -8.96 8.12 0.67
N LEU A 439 -9.44 6.96 1.15
CA LEU A 439 -9.75 6.76 2.57
C LEU A 439 -8.51 6.91 3.46
N LEU A 440 -7.37 6.34 3.10
CA LEU A 440 -6.13 6.49 3.89
C LEU A 440 -5.69 7.95 4.02
N PHE A 441 -5.69 8.70 2.90
CA PHE A 441 -5.38 10.12 2.92
C PHE A 441 -6.45 10.95 3.63
N HIS A 442 -7.74 10.62 3.51
CA HIS A 442 -8.83 11.28 4.23
C HIS A 442 -8.71 11.06 5.76
N CYS A 443 -8.48 9.83 6.21
CA CYS A 443 -8.22 9.53 7.62
C CYS A 443 -6.99 10.27 8.15
N LEU A 444 -5.91 10.36 7.37
CA LEU A 444 -4.74 11.18 7.71
C LEU A 444 -5.13 12.66 7.85
N CYS A 445 -5.81 13.20 6.84
CA CYS A 445 -6.09 14.62 6.68
C CYS A 445 -7.21 15.16 7.58
N GLU A 446 -8.14 14.32 8.04
CA GLU A 446 -9.25 14.74 8.90
C GLU A 446 -9.06 14.29 10.36
N ARG A 447 -8.37 13.18 10.62
CA ARG A 447 -8.44 12.52 11.93
C ARG A 447 -7.07 12.22 12.55
N TRP A 448 -6.14 11.60 11.82
CA TRP A 448 -4.92 11.09 12.43
C TRP A 448 -3.87 12.17 12.74
N HIS A 449 -3.95 13.34 12.12
CA HIS A 449 -3.13 14.50 12.48
C HIS A 449 -3.56 15.17 13.81
N ILE A 450 -4.79 14.92 14.30
CA ILE A 450 -5.33 15.57 15.51
C ILE A 450 -4.71 14.98 16.78
N ARG A 451 -3.49 15.42 17.11
CA ARG A 451 -2.88 15.12 18.41
C ARG A 451 -3.76 15.68 19.55
N PRO A 452 -4.01 14.92 20.64
CA PRO A 452 -4.67 15.43 21.85
C PRO A 452 -3.74 16.31 22.72
N ALA A 453 -2.78 16.99 22.11
CA ALA A 453 -1.84 17.94 22.72
C ALA A 453 -1.86 19.23 21.89
N PRO A 454 -1.66 20.42 22.49
CA PRO A 454 -2.38 21.61 22.07
C PRO A 454 -2.02 22.11 20.67
N LYS A 455 -3.04 22.10 19.81
CA LYS A 455 -3.18 22.94 18.61
C LYS A 455 -2.13 22.70 17.52
N GLU A 456 -2.30 21.61 16.76
CA GLU A 456 -2.13 21.73 15.31
C GLU A 456 -3.17 22.71 14.77
N ARG A 457 -2.77 23.46 13.74
CA ARG A 457 -3.26 24.82 13.53
C ARG A 457 -3.92 24.91 12.16
N THR A 458 -5.19 25.29 12.12
CA THR A 458 -5.77 25.89 10.91
C THR A 458 -5.08 27.24 10.74
N VAL A 459 -4.03 27.29 9.92
CA VAL A 459 -3.22 28.51 9.78
C VAL A 459 -3.89 29.52 8.86
N LEU A 460 -4.51 29.02 7.79
CA LEU A 460 -5.28 29.81 6.85
C LEU A 460 -6.69 29.25 6.77
N TYR A 461 -7.69 30.12 6.77
CA TYR A 461 -9.09 29.79 6.53
C TYR A 461 -9.72 30.89 5.70
N LYS A 462 -10.41 30.50 4.63
CA LYS A 462 -11.12 31.42 3.74
C LYS A 462 -12.48 30.85 3.36
N LEU A 463 -13.54 31.61 3.62
CA LEU A 463 -14.85 31.36 3.05
C LEU A 463 -14.91 32.01 1.66
N LEU A 464 -15.13 31.21 0.61
CA LEU A 464 -15.30 31.66 -0.78
C LEU A 464 -16.77 31.55 -1.24
N GLY A 465 -17.50 30.60 -0.66
CA GLY A 465 -18.89 30.27 -0.99
C GLY A 465 -19.00 29.31 -2.18
N HIS A 466 -20.03 28.45 -2.15
CA HIS A 466 -20.28 27.44 -3.18
C HIS A 466 -20.54 27.98 -4.59
N ALA A 467 -20.74 29.30 -4.74
CA ALA A 467 -20.99 29.96 -6.02
C ALA A 467 -19.71 30.48 -6.70
N ASP A 468 -18.57 30.59 -5.99
CA ASP A 468 -17.32 31.06 -6.61
C ASP A 468 -16.83 30.02 -7.65
N PRO A 469 -16.68 30.40 -8.94
CA PRO A 469 -16.25 29.47 -9.98
C PRO A 469 -14.82 28.96 -9.76
N ARG A 470 -13.96 29.72 -9.06
CA ARG A 470 -12.58 29.33 -8.72
C ARG A 470 -12.57 28.26 -7.63
N TYR A 471 -13.45 28.39 -6.63
CA TYR A 471 -13.67 27.35 -5.62
C TYR A 471 -14.13 26.04 -6.28
N ARG A 472 -15.13 26.11 -7.18
CA ARG A 472 -15.58 24.93 -7.95
C ARG A 472 -14.48 24.33 -8.81
N SER A 473 -13.66 25.18 -9.44
CA SER A 473 -12.51 24.73 -10.24
C SER A 473 -11.47 23.99 -9.40
N LEU A 474 -11.08 24.54 -8.23
CA LEU A 474 -10.17 23.88 -7.27
C LEU A 474 -10.74 22.54 -6.75
N LEU A 475 -12.07 22.46 -6.56
CA LEU A 475 -12.77 21.27 -6.05
C LEU A 475 -12.92 20.14 -7.07
N THR A 476 -12.80 20.44 -8.38
CA THR A 476 -13.10 19.47 -9.46
C THR A 476 -11.95 19.19 -10.41
N SER A 477 -11.08 20.17 -10.68
CA SER A 477 -9.96 20.04 -11.64
C SER A 477 -8.92 19.03 -11.17
N ASP A 478 -8.27 18.32 -12.09
CA ASP A 478 -7.14 17.45 -11.71
C ASP A 478 -5.94 18.30 -11.26
N ILE A 479 -5.28 17.91 -10.17
CA ILE A 479 -4.04 18.52 -9.65
C ILE A 479 -2.89 17.55 -9.92
N PRO A 480 -1.74 17.98 -10.46
CA PRO A 480 -0.61 17.08 -10.74
C PRO A 480 0.00 16.46 -9.48
N ASP A 481 0.44 15.20 -9.57
CA ASP A 481 1.05 14.45 -8.46
C ASP A 481 2.32 15.14 -7.90
N GLU A 482 3.02 15.95 -8.70
CA GLU A 482 4.17 16.76 -8.30
C GLU A 482 3.83 17.96 -7.39
N ASP A 483 2.57 18.40 -7.43
CA ASP A 483 2.06 19.58 -6.73
C ASP A 483 1.28 19.17 -5.48
N GLY A 484 0.44 18.14 -5.57
CA GLY A 484 -0.24 17.57 -4.41
C GLY A 484 -0.91 16.23 -4.67
N ILE A 485 -1.05 15.42 -3.61
CA ILE A 485 -1.80 14.17 -3.66
C ILE A 485 -3.27 14.45 -3.29
N VAL A 486 -4.19 14.23 -4.22
CA VAL A 486 -5.63 14.50 -4.06
C VAL A 486 -6.36 13.31 -3.43
N ALA A 487 -7.21 13.60 -2.45
CA ALA A 487 -8.20 12.67 -1.88
C ALA A 487 -9.58 13.33 -1.88
N ASP A 488 -10.43 12.89 -2.82
CA ASP A 488 -11.81 13.36 -2.94
C ASP A 488 -12.77 12.53 -2.07
N SER A 489 -13.86 13.14 -1.64
CA SER A 489 -14.96 12.48 -0.93
C SER A 489 -16.30 13.17 -1.22
N LEU A 490 -17.38 12.41 -1.14
CA LEU A 490 -18.76 12.90 -1.25
C LEU A 490 -19.47 12.65 0.07
N VAL A 491 -20.09 13.68 0.65
CA VAL A 491 -21.00 13.54 1.79
C VAL A 491 -22.40 13.32 1.24
N ASP A 492 -22.82 12.06 1.16
CA ASP A 492 -24.08 11.64 0.52
C ASP A 492 -25.14 11.16 1.53
N ASN A 493 -24.81 11.18 2.83
CA ASN A 493 -25.67 10.71 3.92
C ASN A 493 -26.17 9.26 3.74
N GLY A 494 -25.42 8.42 3.01
CA GLY A 494 -25.79 7.04 2.69
C GLY A 494 -26.60 6.89 1.40
N ASN A 495 -27.03 7.99 0.77
CA ASN A 495 -27.85 7.98 -0.44
C ASN A 495 -27.04 8.33 -1.69
N LEU A 496 -26.65 7.31 -2.46
CA LEU A 496 -25.90 7.43 -3.73
C LEU A 496 -26.61 8.26 -4.83
N GLN A 497 -27.89 8.60 -4.65
CA GLN A 497 -28.69 9.40 -5.58
C GLN A 497 -28.94 10.84 -5.08
N ALA A 498 -28.48 11.19 -3.88
CA ALA A 498 -28.61 12.55 -3.35
C ALA A 498 -27.62 13.52 -4.01
N ASP A 499 -27.95 14.81 -4.00
CA ASP A 499 -26.99 15.88 -4.29
C ASP A 499 -25.97 15.92 -3.14
N ALA A 500 -24.83 15.28 -3.35
CA ALA A 500 -23.83 15.03 -2.33
C ALA A 500 -22.84 16.19 -2.22
N ALA A 501 -22.54 16.65 -1.00
CA ALA A 501 -21.58 17.73 -0.81
C ALA A 501 -20.16 17.22 -1.12
N GLU A 502 -19.51 17.81 -2.13
CA GLU A 502 -18.14 17.46 -2.50
C GLU A 502 -17.12 18.06 -1.53
N HIS A 503 -16.18 17.22 -1.09
CA HIS A 503 -15.05 17.57 -0.24
C HIS A 503 -13.76 17.05 -0.87
N ARG A 504 -12.71 17.86 -0.85
CA ARG A 504 -11.39 17.53 -1.39
C ARG A 504 -10.31 17.87 -0.37
N TYR A 505 -9.39 16.94 -0.17
CA TYR A 505 -8.15 17.16 0.56
C TYR A 505 -6.99 17.05 -0.45
N VAL A 506 -6.03 17.97 -0.36
CA VAL A 506 -4.80 17.93 -1.16
C VAL A 506 -3.63 17.96 -0.20
N LEU A 507 -2.89 16.85 -0.13
CA LEU A 507 -1.64 16.80 0.60
C LEU A 507 -0.58 17.50 -0.25
N ILE A 508 -0.14 18.70 0.18
CA ILE A 508 0.76 19.59 -0.56
C ILE A 508 2.23 19.44 -0.13
N SER A 509 2.48 18.94 1.08
CA SER A 509 3.81 18.57 1.60
C SER A 509 3.71 17.44 2.63
N GLY A 510 4.84 16.80 2.92
CA GLY A 510 5.01 15.65 3.82
C GLY A 510 5.14 14.30 3.09
N TYR A 511 5.19 14.28 1.76
CA TYR A 511 5.23 13.04 0.96
C TYR A 511 6.48 12.92 0.05
N ARG A 512 7.31 13.95 0.00
CA ARG A 512 8.60 13.97 -0.70
C ARG A 512 9.71 13.42 0.24
N PRO A 513 10.89 13.01 -0.26
CA PRO A 513 11.90 12.28 0.53
C PRO A 513 12.56 13.08 1.67
N ASP A 514 12.47 14.39 1.59
CA ASP A 514 13.21 15.41 2.32
C ASP A 514 12.32 16.32 3.19
N GLU A 515 11.00 16.12 3.12
CA GLU A 515 10.02 16.89 3.89
C GLU A 515 9.88 16.33 5.30
N THR A 516 10.07 17.18 6.30
CA THR A 516 9.90 16.84 7.74
C THR A 516 8.54 17.28 8.29
N SER A 517 7.82 18.13 7.57
CA SER A 517 6.52 18.69 7.96
C SER A 517 5.47 18.44 6.88
N GLY A 518 4.25 18.10 7.31
CA GLY A 518 3.11 17.88 6.45
C GLY A 518 2.24 19.13 6.29
N GLY A 519 1.63 19.26 5.11
CA GLY A 519 0.73 20.36 4.77
C GLY A 519 -0.45 19.83 3.96
N ILE A 520 -1.66 20.22 4.37
CA ILE A 520 -2.92 19.78 3.78
C ILE A 520 -3.77 21.01 3.44
N LEU A 521 -4.21 21.08 2.19
CA LEU A 521 -5.25 21.99 1.74
C LEU A 521 -6.60 21.25 1.81
N SER A 522 -7.52 21.70 2.66
CA SER A 522 -8.89 21.21 2.71
C SER A 522 -9.81 22.15 1.94
N VAL A 523 -10.71 21.59 1.13
CA VAL A 523 -11.64 22.31 0.24
C VAL A 523 -13.02 21.65 0.40
N GLY A 524 -13.95 22.35 1.05
CA GLY A 524 -15.27 21.80 1.39
C GLY A 524 -16.18 22.84 2.04
N GLY A 525 -17.50 22.64 1.96
CA GLY A 525 -18.48 23.56 2.57
C GLY A 525 -18.41 25.01 2.07
N GLY A 526 -17.88 25.26 0.87
CA GLY A 526 -17.64 26.62 0.35
C GLY A 526 -16.42 27.31 0.98
N SER A 527 -15.59 26.58 1.72
CA SER A 527 -14.41 27.07 2.42
C SER A 527 -13.13 26.37 1.95
N VAL A 528 -12.00 27.07 2.11
CA VAL A 528 -10.66 26.54 1.87
C VAL A 528 -9.81 26.80 3.12
N SER A 529 -9.09 25.78 3.59
CA SER A 529 -8.20 25.90 4.75
C SER A 529 -6.85 25.20 4.57
N LEU A 530 -5.81 25.77 5.19
CA LEU A 530 -4.50 25.15 5.33
C LEU A 530 -4.36 24.58 6.74
N LEU A 531 -4.12 23.28 6.82
CA LEU A 531 -3.67 22.59 8.03
C LEU A 531 -2.21 22.21 7.83
N THR A 532 -1.35 22.48 8.81
CA THR A 532 0.05 22.05 8.78
C THR A 532 0.60 21.83 10.18
N ASN A 533 1.56 20.92 10.27
CA ASN A 533 2.34 20.67 11.49
C ASN A 533 3.74 21.32 11.45
N GLU A 534 4.03 22.12 10.41
CA GLU A 534 5.21 22.97 10.36
C GLU A 534 5.19 23.95 11.55
N VAL A 535 6.32 24.04 12.26
CA VAL A 535 6.48 24.94 13.42
C VAL A 535 6.67 26.37 12.89
N PRO A 536 5.78 27.33 13.23
CA PRO A 536 5.90 28.69 12.71
C PRO A 536 7.19 29.37 13.15
N ILE A 537 7.93 29.97 12.20
CA ILE A 537 9.18 30.68 12.46
C ILE A 537 8.91 32.17 12.70
N GLY A 538 9.27 32.63 13.89
CA GLY A 538 9.23 34.05 14.26
C GLY A 538 7.85 34.61 14.66
N LEU A 539 7.87 35.85 15.17
CA LEU A 539 6.70 36.61 15.62
C LEU A 539 6.19 37.62 14.57
N ALA A 540 6.69 37.55 13.34
CA ALA A 540 6.30 38.47 12.27
C ALA A 540 4.94 38.04 11.67
N ASP A 541 3.85 38.35 12.38
CA ASP A 541 2.50 37.87 12.08
C ASP A 541 2.03 38.13 10.63
N TRP A 542 2.60 39.15 9.98
CA TRP A 542 2.19 39.67 8.66
C TRP A 542 2.89 39.03 7.45
N MET A 543 3.88 38.14 7.62
CA MET A 543 4.53 37.43 6.49
C MET A 543 4.30 35.93 6.58
N THR A 544 3.22 35.44 5.99
CA THR A 544 2.88 34.00 5.98
C THR A 544 4.02 33.13 5.42
N ASP A 545 4.68 33.56 4.34
CA ASP A 545 5.81 32.84 3.74
C ASP A 545 7.05 32.76 4.65
N ALA A 546 7.28 33.77 5.50
CA ALA A 546 8.38 33.76 6.46
C ALA A 546 8.07 32.91 7.70
N ARG A 547 6.78 32.81 8.05
CA ARG A 547 6.29 31.98 9.17
C ARG A 547 6.27 30.49 8.80
N LEU A 548 5.94 30.15 7.56
CA LEU A 548 5.77 28.77 7.08
C LEU A 548 6.53 28.51 5.76
N PRO A 549 7.87 28.60 5.76
CA PRO A 549 8.68 28.44 4.55
C PRO A 549 8.54 27.08 3.85
N VAL A 550 8.08 26.02 4.52
CA VAL A 550 7.92 24.68 3.92
C VAL A 550 6.54 24.51 3.29
N ALA A 551 5.45 24.87 3.98
CA ALA A 551 4.08 24.66 3.50
C ALA A 551 3.63 25.69 2.46
N MET A 552 4.17 26.92 2.51
CA MET A 552 3.69 28.03 1.66
C MET A 552 4.05 27.92 0.18
N PRO A 553 5.29 27.55 -0.23
CA PRO A 553 5.60 27.42 -1.66
C PRO A 553 4.78 26.34 -2.39
N PRO A 554 4.53 25.14 -1.82
CA PRO A 554 3.57 24.18 -2.39
C PRO A 554 2.14 24.71 -2.42
N LEU A 555 1.67 25.39 -1.36
CA LEU A 555 0.32 25.97 -1.33
C LEU A 555 0.12 26.99 -2.45
N ARG A 556 1.04 27.95 -2.58
CA ARG A 556 1.02 28.96 -3.66
C ARG A 556 0.94 28.29 -5.03
N ARG A 557 1.71 27.23 -5.24
CA ARG A 557 1.72 26.47 -6.50
C ARG A 557 0.36 25.83 -6.81
N VAL A 558 -0.29 25.21 -5.83
CA VAL A 558 -1.63 24.59 -5.98
C VAL A 558 -2.73 25.63 -6.19
N LEU A 559 -2.65 26.80 -5.52
CA LEU A 559 -3.70 27.84 -5.61
C LEU A 559 -3.59 28.75 -6.84
N ARG A 560 -2.40 28.89 -7.44
CA ARG A 560 -2.15 29.79 -8.57
C ARG A 560 -2.96 29.49 -9.84
N PRO A 561 -3.10 28.23 -10.32
CA PRO A 561 -3.93 27.90 -11.47
C PRO A 561 -5.40 28.35 -11.35
N PHE A 562 -5.88 28.50 -10.11
CA PHE A 562 -7.26 28.87 -9.80
C PHE A 562 -7.45 30.36 -9.51
N ASN A 563 -6.39 31.17 -9.54
CA ASN A 563 -6.40 32.58 -9.12
C ASN A 563 -6.93 32.76 -7.68
N LEU A 564 -6.54 31.84 -6.77
CA LEU A 564 -6.91 31.85 -5.35
C LEU A 564 -5.74 32.22 -4.42
N GLU A 565 -4.51 32.27 -4.95
CA GLU A 565 -3.29 32.55 -4.19
C GLU A 565 -3.41 33.83 -3.34
N TRP A 566 -3.73 34.96 -3.98
CA TRP A 566 -3.87 36.26 -3.33
C TRP A 566 -5.03 36.33 -2.33
N ASP A 567 -6.18 35.73 -2.67
CA ASP A 567 -7.39 35.79 -1.85
C ASP A 567 -7.29 34.96 -0.56
N ILE A 568 -6.46 33.91 -0.55
CA ILE A 568 -6.27 33.03 0.60
C ILE A 568 -5.05 33.45 1.43
N ILE A 569 -3.93 33.77 0.77
CA ILE A 569 -2.64 33.97 1.45
C ILE A 569 -2.39 35.44 1.76
N ASP A 570 -2.52 36.29 0.74
CA ASP A 570 -2.10 37.70 0.81
C ASP A 570 -3.24 38.63 1.27
N SER A 571 -4.43 38.09 1.47
CA SER A 571 -5.57 38.84 1.98
C SER A 571 -5.34 39.20 3.46
N ARG A 572 -5.00 40.47 3.73
CA ARG A 572 -4.67 41.06 5.05
C ARG A 572 -5.78 40.97 6.13
N ARG A 573 -6.86 40.23 5.87
CA ARG A 573 -7.95 39.90 6.80
C ARG A 573 -8.01 38.39 7.04
N LEU A 574 -6.86 37.77 7.30
CA LEU A 574 -6.84 36.47 7.94
C LEU A 574 -7.38 36.68 9.35
N ASN A 575 -8.57 36.14 9.62
CA ASN A 575 -9.16 36.14 10.95
C ASN A 575 -8.39 35.13 11.83
N THR A 576 -7.20 35.52 12.30
CA THR A 576 -6.37 34.75 13.23
C THR A 576 -6.93 34.70 14.66
N GLU A 577 -8.25 34.87 14.85
CA GLU A 577 -8.89 34.98 16.18
C GLU A 577 -9.57 33.70 16.67
N TYR A 578 -9.59 32.61 15.89
CA TYR A 578 -10.05 31.30 16.39
C TYR A 578 -8.92 30.45 17.01
N TRP A 579 -8.16 31.07 17.92
CA TRP A 579 -7.33 30.35 18.89
C TRP A 579 -8.11 30.13 20.20
N MET A 580 -9.19 29.34 20.18
CA MET A 580 -9.82 28.92 21.45
C MET A 580 -8.82 28.05 22.24
N ASP A 581 -8.30 28.59 23.36
CA ASP A 581 -7.51 27.87 24.38
C ASP A 581 -8.39 26.90 25.19
#